data_AF-A0ABD4RSI9-F1
#
_entry.id   AF-A0ABD4RSI9-F1
#
_cell.length_a   1.000
_cell.length_b   1.000
_cell.length_c   1.000
_cell.angle_alpha   90.00
_cell.angle_beta   90.00
_cell.angle_gamma   90.00
#
_symmetry.space_group_name_H-M   'P 1'
#
loop_
_entity.id
_entity.type
_entity.pdbx_description
1 polymer ?
#
loop_
_entity_poly.entity_id
_entity_poly.type
_entity_poly.pdbx_seq_one_letter_code
_entity_poly.pdbx_strand_id
1 'polypeptide(L)'
;MKLKRSLVCVTILGIVLVGCHKETTKEKNQVASKATQQKTMTKVQNDVNEMMDKDYKYVIKNMGIPYNTIYYIKNKNLKKSNTMQDINTSSYMTLVYPKYTGNNELDGSALYININKNKVVNVETNSFSSQSITDIDENYGIMIETNDNEKSAVSLEEYKNIDLGEYIGVEESRINEIVGNANYNLTAYNHEGNRVVKSYRLKEDNKLLDKEILTISIVDNKIKSIKTIESDKVVKIIKGALLE
;
A
#
# COMPACT_ATOMS: atom_id res chain seq x y z
N MET A 1 -53.28 7.22 -48.61
CA MET A 1 -52.46 7.48 -47.41
C MET A 1 -52.98 6.66 -46.24
N LYS A 2 -52.11 5.78 -45.72
CA LYS A 2 -52.02 5.13 -44.40
C LYS A 2 -53.27 4.47 -43.78
N LEU A 3 -53.31 3.14 -43.90
CA LEU A 3 -54.07 2.21 -43.06
C LEU A 3 -53.11 1.49 -42.08
N LYS A 4 -53.49 1.51 -40.80
CA LYS A 4 -53.38 0.53 -39.68
C LYS A 4 -52.27 -0.55 -39.65
N ARG A 5 -51.72 -0.76 -38.44
CA ARG A 5 -51.43 -2.05 -37.74
C ARG A 5 -50.72 -1.73 -36.40
N SER A 6 -51.31 -2.01 -35.23
CA SER A 6 -51.24 -3.25 -34.42
C SER A 6 -49.81 -3.77 -34.18
N LEU A 7 -49.36 -3.82 -32.92
CA LEU A 7 -48.25 -4.65 -32.40
C LEU A 7 -48.35 -4.63 -30.85
N VAL A 8 -48.82 -5.67 -30.15
CA VAL A 8 -48.30 -7.03 -29.89
C VAL A 8 -47.21 -7.10 -28.81
N CYS A 9 -47.55 -7.87 -27.78
CA CYS A 9 -46.78 -8.60 -26.75
C CYS A 9 -45.26 -8.43 -26.68
N VAL A 10 -44.78 -8.06 -25.49
CA VAL A 10 -43.37 -8.20 -25.08
C VAL A 10 -43.15 -9.64 -24.60
N THR A 11 -42.56 -10.47 -25.45
CA THR A 11 -41.99 -11.77 -25.10
C THR A 11 -40.57 -11.61 -24.57
N ILE A 12 -40.29 -12.21 -23.42
CA ILE A 12 -38.96 -12.48 -22.88
C ILE A 12 -38.35 -13.67 -23.65
N LEU A 13 -37.12 -13.52 -24.14
CA LEU A 13 -36.11 -14.53 -24.51
C LEU A 13 -34.83 -13.71 -24.78
N GLY A 14 -33.69 -13.87 -24.12
CA GLY A 14 -32.99 -15.11 -23.81
C GLY A 14 -31.88 -15.31 -24.85
N ILE A 15 -30.61 -15.35 -24.37
CA ILE A 15 -29.36 -15.73 -25.05
C ILE A 15 -28.53 -14.58 -25.66
N VAL A 16 -27.40 -14.27 -25.01
CA VAL A 16 -26.17 -13.86 -25.71
C VAL A 16 -25.05 -14.79 -25.23
N LEU A 17 -24.76 -15.79 -26.05
CA LEU A 17 -23.51 -16.54 -26.03
C LEU A 17 -22.46 -15.75 -26.82
N VAL A 18 -21.23 -15.66 -26.27
CA VAL A 18 -19.89 -15.53 -26.89
C VAL A 18 -19.83 -15.13 -28.37
N GLY A 19 -19.05 -14.16 -28.83
CA GLY A 19 -17.90 -13.44 -28.30
C GLY A 19 -17.20 -12.82 -29.53
N CYS A 20 -16.51 -11.68 -29.38
CA CYS A 20 -15.61 -11.23 -30.43
C CYS A 20 -14.40 -10.51 -29.85
N HIS A 21 -13.28 -11.14 -30.15
CA HIS A 21 -11.90 -10.77 -29.90
C HIS A 21 -11.61 -9.31 -30.32
N LYS A 22 -11.01 -8.54 -29.41
CA LYS A 22 -10.02 -7.54 -29.79
C LYS A 22 -8.83 -7.68 -28.84
N GLU A 23 -7.93 -8.58 -29.21
CA GLU A 23 -6.52 -8.42 -28.84
C GLU A 23 -6.01 -7.17 -29.55
N THR A 24 -5.85 -6.11 -28.77
CA THR A 24 -4.89 -5.02 -29.02
C THR A 24 -4.89 -4.18 -27.76
N THR A 25 -4.23 -4.69 -26.73
CA THR A 25 -3.89 -3.86 -25.58
C THR A 25 -2.54 -4.33 -25.12
N LYS A 26 -1.51 -3.49 -25.34
CA LYS A 26 -0.28 -3.54 -24.54
C LYS A 26 -0.72 -3.85 -23.12
N GLU A 27 -0.25 -4.95 -22.50
CA GLU A 27 -0.62 -5.34 -21.14
C GLU A 27 -0.42 -4.12 -20.22
N LYS A 28 -1.47 -3.31 -20.02
CA LYS A 28 -1.54 -2.44 -18.86
C LYS A 28 -1.60 -3.43 -17.72
N ASN A 29 -0.61 -3.42 -16.83
CA ASN A 29 -0.65 -4.15 -15.58
C ASN A 29 -1.98 -3.84 -14.89
N GLN A 30 -2.96 -4.72 -15.08
CA GLN A 30 -4.34 -4.44 -14.75
C GLN A 30 -4.52 -4.78 -13.28
N VAL A 31 -4.66 -3.76 -12.45
CA VAL A 31 -5.06 -3.91 -11.06
C VAL A 31 -6.53 -4.33 -11.02
N ALA A 32 -6.90 -5.21 -10.09
CA ALA A 32 -8.28 -5.63 -9.91
C ALA A 32 -9.22 -4.45 -9.63
N SER A 33 -10.46 -4.51 -10.11
CA SER A 33 -11.52 -3.60 -9.64
C SER A 33 -11.93 -3.98 -8.21
N LYS A 34 -12.59 -3.06 -7.47
CA LYS A 34 -13.13 -3.36 -6.13
C LYS A 34 -14.04 -4.60 -6.13
N ALA A 35 -14.89 -4.76 -7.16
CA ALA A 35 -15.76 -5.91 -7.29
C ALA A 35 -14.99 -7.22 -7.52
N THR A 36 -13.95 -7.19 -8.37
CA THR A 36 -13.07 -8.35 -8.57
C THR A 36 -12.31 -8.68 -7.29
N GLN A 37 -11.77 -7.69 -6.60
CA GLN A 37 -11.09 -7.84 -5.31
C GLN A 37 -12.01 -8.52 -4.28
N GLN A 38 -13.24 -8.01 -4.08
CA GLN A 38 -14.20 -8.60 -3.14
C GLN A 38 -14.50 -10.07 -3.48
N LYS A 39 -14.76 -10.37 -4.75
CA LYS A 39 -15.02 -11.74 -5.21
C LYS A 39 -13.82 -12.67 -4.96
N THR A 40 -12.61 -12.22 -5.29
CA THR A 40 -11.39 -13.00 -5.07
C THR A 40 -11.12 -13.18 -3.58
N MET A 41 -11.30 -12.14 -2.77
CA MET A 41 -11.18 -12.23 -1.31
C MET A 41 -12.13 -13.29 -0.73
N THR A 42 -13.38 -13.37 -1.18
CA THR A 42 -14.30 -14.43 -0.73
C THR A 42 -13.80 -15.82 -1.12
N LYS A 43 -13.26 -15.99 -2.34
CA LYS A 43 -12.70 -17.27 -2.78
C LYS A 43 -11.51 -17.71 -1.94
N VAL A 44 -10.55 -16.82 -1.74
CA VAL A 44 -9.32 -17.09 -0.98
C VAL A 44 -9.62 -17.42 0.48
N GLN A 45 -10.67 -16.83 1.05
CA GLN A 45 -11.14 -17.17 2.40
C GLN A 45 -11.72 -18.59 2.47
N ASN A 46 -12.40 -19.04 1.42
CA ASN A 46 -12.94 -20.39 1.37
C ASN A 46 -11.87 -21.44 1.05
N ASP A 47 -10.89 -21.08 0.22
CA ASP A 47 -9.75 -21.93 -0.12
C ASP A 47 -8.48 -21.08 -0.34
N VAL A 48 -7.55 -21.16 0.61
CA VAL A 48 -6.28 -20.42 0.54
C VAL A 48 -5.43 -20.83 -0.67
N ASN A 49 -5.61 -22.06 -1.19
CA ASN A 49 -4.84 -22.58 -2.33
C ASN A 49 -5.10 -21.82 -3.64
N GLU A 50 -6.20 -21.05 -3.72
CA GLU A 50 -6.44 -20.10 -4.81
C GLU A 50 -5.27 -19.12 -4.98
N MET A 51 -4.57 -18.80 -3.89
CA MET A 51 -3.50 -17.80 -3.87
C MET A 51 -2.10 -18.38 -3.56
N MET A 52 -2.00 -19.57 -2.97
CA MET A 52 -0.72 -20.22 -2.70
C MET A 52 0.13 -20.38 -3.98
N ASP A 53 1.46 -20.21 -3.86
CA ASP A 53 2.46 -20.29 -4.93
C ASP A 53 2.27 -19.32 -6.12
N LYS A 54 1.29 -18.42 -6.04
CA LYS A 54 1.12 -17.33 -7.02
C LYS A 54 2.18 -16.26 -6.80
N ASP A 55 2.48 -15.51 -7.86
CA ASP A 55 3.42 -14.40 -7.78
C ASP A 55 2.72 -13.08 -7.41
N TYR A 56 3.52 -12.07 -7.05
CA TYR A 56 3.00 -10.76 -6.67
C TYR A 56 2.12 -10.13 -7.78
N LYS A 57 2.50 -10.27 -9.06
CA LYS A 57 1.73 -9.72 -10.19
C LYS A 57 0.34 -10.36 -10.25
N TYR A 58 0.24 -11.66 -10.03
CA TYR A 58 -1.02 -12.38 -9.96
C TYR A 58 -1.87 -11.90 -8.79
N VAL A 59 -1.28 -11.73 -7.60
CA VAL A 59 -2.01 -11.22 -6.42
C VAL A 59 -2.61 -9.85 -6.74
N ILE A 60 -1.81 -8.87 -7.18
CA ILE A 60 -2.30 -7.52 -7.49
C ILE A 60 -3.36 -7.52 -8.61
N LYS A 61 -3.21 -8.39 -9.61
CA LYS A 61 -4.18 -8.52 -10.71
C LYS A 61 -5.56 -9.03 -10.25
N ASN A 62 -5.61 -9.87 -9.22
CA ASN A 62 -6.84 -10.52 -8.77
C ASN A 62 -7.41 -9.95 -7.46
N MET A 63 -6.55 -9.43 -6.59
CA MET A 63 -6.87 -8.87 -5.26
C MET A 63 -6.82 -7.35 -5.23
N GLY A 64 -6.24 -6.71 -6.25
CA GLY A 64 -6.07 -5.26 -6.27
C GLY A 64 -4.92 -4.79 -5.37
N ILE A 65 -4.85 -3.47 -5.16
CA ILE A 65 -3.86 -2.84 -4.30
C ILE A 65 -4.23 -3.15 -2.83
N PRO A 66 -3.28 -3.63 -2.00
CA PRO A 66 -3.54 -3.88 -0.58
C PRO A 66 -3.79 -2.57 0.17
N TYR A 67 -4.29 -2.69 1.41
CA TYR A 67 -4.37 -1.56 2.33
C TYR A 67 -2.99 -1.00 2.64
N ASN A 68 -2.12 -1.88 3.11
CA ASN A 68 -0.71 -1.63 3.30
C ASN A 68 0.11 -2.87 2.91
N THR A 69 1.39 -2.62 2.61
CA THR A 69 2.39 -3.66 2.42
C THR A 69 3.45 -3.52 3.50
N ILE A 70 3.75 -4.61 4.18
CA ILE A 70 4.77 -4.67 5.23
C ILE A 70 5.95 -5.48 4.71
N TYR A 71 7.14 -4.90 4.68
CA TYR A 71 8.38 -5.52 4.25
C TYR A 71 9.26 -5.82 5.46
N TYR A 72 9.73 -7.05 5.56
CA TYR A 72 10.67 -7.49 6.59
C TYR A 72 12.03 -7.72 5.95
N ILE A 73 13.01 -6.87 6.30
CA ILE A 73 14.27 -6.77 5.56
C ILE A 73 15.44 -7.14 6.47
N LYS A 74 16.21 -8.14 6.04
CA LYS A 74 17.45 -8.51 6.71
C LYS A 74 18.52 -7.43 6.51
N ASN A 75 19.34 -7.18 7.54
CA ASN A 75 20.45 -6.20 7.48
C ASN A 75 21.33 -6.33 6.22
N LYS A 76 21.68 -7.57 5.84
CA LYS A 76 22.49 -7.84 4.64
C LYS A 76 21.82 -7.42 3.33
N ASN A 77 20.50 -7.51 3.25
CA ASN A 77 19.73 -7.11 2.06
C ASN A 77 19.61 -5.59 2.04
N LEU A 78 19.25 -4.98 3.18
CA LEU A 78 19.16 -3.53 3.32
C LEU A 78 20.47 -2.86 2.88
N LYS A 79 21.63 -3.33 3.35
CA LYS A 79 22.95 -2.78 2.96
C LYS A 79 23.13 -2.69 1.43
N LYS A 80 22.59 -3.65 0.67
CA LYS A 80 22.71 -3.73 -0.80
C LYS A 80 21.63 -2.96 -1.57
N SER A 81 20.47 -2.71 -0.97
CA SER A 81 19.31 -2.05 -1.62
C SER A 81 19.46 -0.54 -1.66
N ASN A 82 19.30 0.12 -2.80
CA ASN A 82 19.36 1.59 -2.89
C ASN A 82 17.98 2.23 -3.01
N THR A 83 16.99 1.45 -3.43
CA THR A 83 15.62 1.89 -3.72
C THR A 83 14.59 0.93 -3.13
N MET A 84 13.33 1.34 -3.06
CA MET A 84 12.23 0.44 -2.69
C MET A 84 12.07 -0.72 -3.69
N GLN A 85 12.42 -0.53 -4.97
CA GLN A 85 12.36 -1.60 -5.96
C GLN A 85 13.34 -2.75 -5.64
N ASP A 86 14.53 -2.43 -5.12
CA ASP A 86 15.50 -3.43 -4.68
C ASP A 86 14.99 -4.23 -3.47
N ILE A 87 14.21 -3.58 -2.61
CA ILE A 87 13.59 -4.19 -1.42
C ILE A 87 12.47 -5.14 -1.86
N ASN A 88 11.58 -4.69 -2.74
CA ASN A 88 10.40 -5.45 -3.20
C ASN A 88 10.78 -6.79 -3.82
N THR A 89 11.93 -6.89 -4.50
CA THR A 89 12.36 -8.11 -5.18
C THR A 89 13.04 -9.14 -4.27
N SER A 90 13.51 -8.72 -3.09
CA SER A 90 14.42 -9.52 -2.25
C SER A 90 13.89 -9.81 -0.84
N SER A 91 12.77 -9.21 -0.46
CA SER A 91 12.27 -9.23 0.91
C SER A 91 11.09 -10.19 1.09
N TYR A 92 10.93 -10.64 2.33
CA TYR A 92 9.66 -11.19 2.78
C TYR A 92 8.69 -10.02 2.96
N MET A 93 7.48 -10.13 2.42
CA MET A 93 6.47 -9.08 2.55
C MET A 93 5.10 -9.66 2.89
N THR A 94 4.29 -8.86 3.57
CA THR A 94 2.91 -9.18 3.91
C THR A 94 2.01 -8.13 3.28
N LEU A 95 1.07 -8.56 2.46
CA LEU A 95 0.02 -7.72 1.88
C LEU A 95 -1.22 -7.86 2.76
N VAL A 96 -1.77 -6.73 3.21
CA VAL A 96 -2.95 -6.73 4.09
C VAL A 96 -4.18 -6.25 3.32
N TYR A 97 -5.25 -7.03 3.38
CA TYR A 97 -6.53 -6.73 2.75
C TYR A 97 -7.64 -6.74 3.80
N PRO A 98 -8.02 -5.58 4.35
CA PRO A 98 -9.12 -5.43 5.30
C PRO A 98 -10.41 -5.94 4.69
N LYS A 99 -11.19 -6.66 5.50
CA LYS A 99 -12.50 -7.13 5.10
C LYS A 99 -13.53 -6.05 5.38
N TYR A 100 -14.47 -5.93 4.46
CA TYR A 100 -15.60 -5.04 4.57
C TYR A 100 -16.90 -5.84 4.53
N THR A 101 -17.87 -5.42 5.32
CA THR A 101 -19.23 -5.94 5.28
C THR A 101 -19.92 -5.54 3.96
N GLY A 102 -21.09 -6.11 3.70
CA GLY A 102 -21.92 -5.75 2.53
C GLY A 102 -22.29 -4.27 2.44
N ASN A 103 -22.25 -3.55 3.57
CA ASN A 103 -22.50 -2.11 3.66
C ASN A 103 -21.23 -1.25 3.54
N ASN A 104 -20.09 -1.86 3.17
CA ASN A 104 -18.79 -1.20 3.06
C ASN A 104 -18.25 -0.66 4.40
N GLU A 105 -18.65 -1.29 5.52
CA GLU A 105 -18.09 -1.03 6.84
C GLU A 105 -16.97 -2.04 7.14
N LEU A 106 -15.98 -1.67 7.94
CA LEU A 106 -14.91 -2.60 8.32
C LEU A 106 -15.46 -3.75 9.18
N ASP A 107 -15.14 -4.97 8.78
CA ASP A 107 -15.52 -6.21 9.48
C ASP A 107 -14.64 -6.49 10.73
N GLY A 108 -13.59 -5.68 10.93
CA GLY A 108 -12.63 -5.86 12.03
C GLY A 108 -11.61 -6.99 11.79
N SER A 109 -11.64 -7.64 10.63
CA SER A 109 -10.65 -8.65 10.21
C SER A 109 -9.99 -8.29 8.87
N ALA A 110 -8.84 -8.89 8.58
CA ALA A 110 -8.12 -8.73 7.32
C ALA A 110 -7.55 -10.06 6.85
N LEU A 111 -7.40 -10.17 5.53
CA LEU A 111 -6.62 -11.24 4.91
C LEU A 111 -5.16 -10.78 4.80
N TYR A 112 -4.24 -11.58 5.32
CA TYR A 112 -2.80 -11.36 5.28
C TYR A 112 -2.20 -12.36 4.28
N ILE A 113 -1.57 -11.85 3.22
CA ILE A 113 -0.92 -12.66 2.18
C ILE A 113 0.59 -12.46 2.30
N ASN A 114 1.30 -13.51 2.71
CA ASN A 114 2.74 -13.47 2.88
C ASN A 114 3.44 -13.94 1.60
N ILE A 115 4.34 -13.12 1.08
CA ILE A 115 5.12 -13.37 -0.12
C ILE A 115 6.60 -13.43 0.25
N ASN A 116 7.26 -14.50 -0.18
CA ASN A 116 8.70 -14.66 -0.06
C ASN A 116 9.29 -14.98 -1.43
N LYS A 117 10.33 -14.24 -1.86
CA LYS A 117 10.96 -14.41 -3.18
C LYS A 117 9.93 -14.43 -4.33
N ASN A 118 8.99 -13.49 -4.32
CA ASN A 118 7.92 -13.35 -5.31
C ASN A 118 6.97 -14.57 -5.41
N LYS A 119 6.80 -15.33 -4.33
CA LYS A 119 5.83 -16.43 -4.22
C LYS A 119 5.03 -16.31 -2.94
N VAL A 120 3.71 -16.50 -3.03
CA VAL A 120 2.83 -16.59 -1.86
C VAL A 120 3.16 -17.87 -1.10
N VAL A 121 3.54 -17.72 0.16
CA VAL A 121 3.97 -18.82 1.05
C VAL A 121 3.03 -19.02 2.24
N ASN A 122 2.17 -18.05 2.54
CA ASN A 122 1.13 -18.19 3.56
C ASN A 122 -0.03 -17.22 3.26
N VAL A 123 -1.23 -17.64 3.63
CA VAL A 123 -2.44 -16.82 3.58
C VAL A 123 -3.25 -17.09 4.84
N GLU A 124 -3.60 -16.06 5.57
CA GLU A 124 -4.34 -16.18 6.82
C GLU A 124 -5.35 -15.05 7.01
N THR A 125 -6.39 -15.29 7.81
CA THR A 125 -7.30 -14.25 8.27
C THR A 125 -7.03 -14.00 9.74
N ASN A 126 -6.77 -12.74 10.09
CA ASN A 126 -6.56 -12.29 11.46
C ASN A 126 -7.34 -11.00 11.74
N SER A 127 -7.39 -10.60 13.01
CA SER A 127 -7.95 -9.31 13.42
C SER A 127 -7.22 -8.16 12.70
N PHE A 128 -7.97 -7.21 12.17
CA PHE A 128 -7.42 -6.05 11.50
C PHE A 128 -7.11 -4.94 12.51
N SER A 129 -5.91 -4.39 12.42
CA SER A 129 -5.51 -3.16 13.07
C SER A 129 -4.98 -2.20 12.01
N SER A 130 -5.37 -0.93 12.11
CA SER A 130 -4.78 0.14 11.30
C SER A 130 -3.35 0.50 11.75
N GLN A 131 -2.95 0.03 12.93
CA GLN A 131 -1.58 0.12 13.42
C GLN A 131 -0.88 -1.23 13.19
N SER A 132 0.28 -1.20 12.55
CA SER A 132 1.10 -2.40 12.38
C SER A 132 1.61 -2.92 13.72
N ILE A 133 1.64 -4.25 13.84
CA ILE A 133 2.34 -4.94 14.92
C ILE A 133 3.83 -4.77 14.66
N THR A 134 4.56 -4.22 15.63
CA THR A 134 6.01 -3.92 15.51
C THR A 134 6.89 -5.01 16.12
N ASP A 135 6.35 -6.21 16.33
CA ASP A 135 7.12 -7.38 16.77
C ASP A 135 7.94 -7.90 15.57
N ILE A 136 9.17 -7.39 15.48
CA ILE A 136 10.09 -7.71 14.39
C ILE A 136 10.98 -8.86 14.85
N ASP A 137 10.90 -9.99 14.15
CA ASP A 137 11.78 -11.12 14.39
C ASP A 137 13.26 -10.69 14.29
N GLU A 138 14.07 -11.14 15.24
CA GLU A 138 15.49 -10.77 15.42
C GLU A 138 16.36 -10.96 14.17
N ASN A 139 15.93 -11.82 13.23
CA ASN A 139 16.61 -12.04 11.96
C ASN A 139 16.44 -10.89 10.96
N TYR A 140 15.52 -9.95 11.22
CA TYR A 140 15.26 -8.77 10.41
C TYR A 140 15.81 -7.53 11.10
N GLY A 141 16.46 -6.66 10.32
CA GLY A 141 17.02 -5.42 10.86
C GLY A 141 16.03 -4.26 10.82
N ILE A 142 15.05 -4.34 9.93
CA ILE A 142 14.08 -3.28 9.70
C ILE A 142 12.77 -3.85 9.16
N MET A 143 11.68 -3.25 9.63
CA MET A 143 10.36 -3.36 9.03
C MET A 143 10.04 -2.05 8.31
N ILE A 144 9.56 -2.14 7.08
CA ILE A 144 9.03 -1.00 6.33
C ILE A 144 7.56 -1.26 6.04
N GLU A 145 6.71 -0.29 6.36
CA GLU A 145 5.30 -0.34 6.02
C GLU A 145 4.97 0.75 5.00
N THR A 146 4.31 0.39 3.90
CA THR A 146 3.79 1.34 2.90
C THR A 146 2.27 1.41 2.96
N ASN A 147 1.71 2.62 2.94
CA ASN A 147 0.27 2.81 2.78
C ASN A 147 -0.08 2.88 1.30
N ASP A 148 -0.74 1.84 0.80
CA ASP A 148 -0.96 1.65 -0.64
C ASP A 148 -2.37 2.04 -1.08
N ASN A 149 -3.34 2.05 -0.15
CA ASN A 149 -4.76 2.21 -0.46
C ASN A 149 -5.26 3.66 -0.44
N GLU A 150 -4.69 4.54 0.40
CA GLU A 150 -5.14 5.94 0.45
C GLU A 150 -4.11 6.90 -0.15
N LYS A 151 -4.54 7.65 -1.17
CA LYS A 151 -3.77 8.74 -1.78
C LYS A 151 -3.90 10.02 -0.96
N SER A 152 -3.57 9.92 0.33
CA SER A 152 -3.38 11.11 1.16
C SER A 152 -2.02 11.72 0.86
N ALA A 153 -1.94 13.05 0.88
CA ALA A 153 -0.73 13.79 0.58
C ALA A 153 -0.74 15.14 1.28
N VAL A 154 0.44 15.57 1.71
CA VAL A 154 0.66 16.88 2.33
C VAL A 154 0.66 17.94 1.23
N SER A 155 -0.11 19.02 1.42
CA SER A 155 -0.08 20.15 0.51
C SER A 155 1.22 20.92 0.70
N LEU A 156 1.98 21.13 -0.37
CA LEU A 156 3.19 21.95 -0.33
C LEU A 156 2.89 23.37 0.16
N GLU A 157 1.75 23.94 -0.22
CA GLU A 157 1.33 25.27 0.22
C GLU A 157 1.09 25.34 1.74
N GLU A 158 0.60 24.26 2.34
CA GLU A 158 0.29 24.20 3.76
C GLU A 158 1.57 24.17 4.60
N TYR A 159 2.53 23.30 4.29
CA TYR A 159 3.72 23.14 5.13
C TYR A 159 4.90 24.04 4.74
N LYS A 160 4.93 24.64 3.53
CA LYS A 160 5.97 25.63 3.15
C LYS A 160 5.98 26.85 4.08
N ASN A 161 4.84 27.17 4.71
CA ASN A 161 4.71 28.30 5.64
C ASN A 161 5.06 27.94 7.09
N ILE A 162 5.42 26.67 7.36
CA ILE A 162 5.80 26.20 8.69
C ILE A 162 7.32 26.32 8.84
N ASP A 163 7.78 26.89 9.96
CA ASP A 163 9.20 26.80 10.32
C ASP A 163 9.51 25.37 10.82
N LEU A 164 10.00 24.54 9.90
CA LEU A 164 10.35 23.15 10.20
C LEU A 164 11.49 23.03 11.23
N GLY A 165 12.29 24.08 11.42
CA GLY A 165 13.38 24.12 12.39
C GLY A 165 12.88 23.99 13.84
N GLU A 166 11.69 24.55 14.14
CA GLU A 166 11.08 24.49 15.47
C GLU A 166 10.69 23.08 15.91
N TYR A 167 10.56 22.16 14.95
CA TYR A 167 10.19 20.77 15.23
C TYR A 167 11.40 19.86 15.43
N ILE A 168 12.63 20.32 15.19
CA ILE A 168 13.82 19.50 15.44
C ILE A 168 14.03 19.32 16.94
N GLY A 169 14.22 18.06 17.37
CA GLY A 169 14.33 17.67 18.78
C GLY A 169 12.99 17.55 19.51
N VAL A 170 11.87 17.84 18.83
CA VAL A 170 10.51 17.73 19.38
C VAL A 170 10.01 16.30 19.24
N GLU A 171 9.15 15.87 20.16
CA GLU A 171 8.50 14.56 20.15
C GLU A 171 7.76 14.27 18.82
N GLU A 172 7.87 13.03 18.33
CA GLU A 172 7.30 12.59 17.05
C GLU A 172 5.77 12.64 17.02
N SER A 173 5.11 12.69 18.18
CA SER A 173 3.66 12.86 18.28
C SER A 173 3.18 14.19 17.67
N ARG A 174 4.06 15.20 17.60
CA ARG A 174 3.77 16.52 17.01
C ARG A 174 3.93 16.56 15.49
N ILE A 175 4.30 15.46 14.83
CA ILE A 175 4.39 15.39 13.36
C ILE A 175 3.07 15.80 12.68
N ASN A 176 1.92 15.51 13.28
CA ASN A 176 0.60 15.87 12.74
C ASN A 176 0.39 17.39 12.62
N GLU A 177 1.13 18.22 13.38
CA GLU A 177 1.09 19.67 13.23
C GLU A 177 1.74 20.12 11.91
N ILE A 178 2.62 19.29 11.32
CA ILE A 178 3.31 19.54 10.06
C ILE A 178 2.54 18.98 8.88
N VAL A 179 2.01 17.76 9.03
CA VAL A 179 1.40 16.99 7.93
C VAL A 179 -0.12 16.99 7.93
N GLY A 180 -0.74 17.58 8.96
CA GLY A 180 -2.19 17.58 9.16
C GLY A 180 -2.76 16.16 9.25
N ASN A 181 -3.83 15.92 8.50
CA ASN A 181 -4.48 14.60 8.40
C ASN A 181 -3.86 13.70 7.32
N ALA A 182 -2.67 14.04 6.81
CA ALA A 182 -2.05 13.23 5.78
C ALA A 182 -1.59 11.89 6.35
N ASN A 183 -1.95 10.79 5.68
CA ASN A 183 -1.40 9.48 6.00
C ASN A 183 0.03 9.38 5.51
N TYR A 184 0.87 8.64 6.23
CA TYR A 184 2.21 8.32 5.76
C TYR A 184 2.12 7.53 4.46
N ASN A 185 3.02 7.82 3.52
CA ASN A 185 3.28 6.97 2.37
C ASN A 185 4.09 5.74 2.77
N LEU A 186 5.08 5.95 3.64
CA LEU A 186 5.94 4.90 4.17
C LEU A 186 6.37 5.26 5.59
N THR A 187 6.41 4.26 6.47
CA THR A 187 7.09 4.35 7.76
C THR A 187 8.05 3.17 7.93
N ALA A 188 9.12 3.37 8.68
CA ALA A 188 10.10 2.32 8.94
C ALA A 188 10.44 2.23 10.42
N TYR A 189 10.66 1.00 10.87
CA TYR A 189 10.91 0.64 12.26
C TYR A 189 12.21 -0.17 12.36
N ASN A 190 13.07 0.17 13.31
CA ASN A 190 14.26 -0.64 13.61
C ASN A 190 13.83 -1.98 14.25
N HIS A 191 14.79 -2.89 14.45
CA HIS A 191 14.53 -4.21 15.05
C HIS A 191 13.91 -4.18 16.47
N GLU A 192 14.01 -3.07 17.18
CA GLU A 192 13.42 -2.89 18.52
C GLU A 192 11.96 -2.40 18.45
N GLY A 193 11.42 -2.22 17.23
CA GLY A 193 10.10 -1.66 17.01
C GLY A 193 10.06 -0.12 17.10
N ASN A 194 11.21 0.54 17.29
CA ASN A 194 11.29 1.99 17.34
C ASN A 194 11.17 2.57 15.93
N ARG A 195 10.31 3.58 15.78
CA ARG A 195 10.14 4.26 14.49
C ARG A 195 11.37 5.10 14.18
N VAL A 196 11.92 4.92 12.98
CA VAL A 196 13.13 5.64 12.53
C VAL A 196 12.85 6.61 11.38
N VAL A 197 11.81 6.34 10.58
CA VAL A 197 11.43 7.20 9.45
C VAL A 197 9.92 7.22 9.27
N LYS A 198 9.40 8.41 8.94
CA LYS A 198 8.10 8.61 8.29
C LYS A 198 8.30 9.39 6.99
N SER A 199 7.53 9.05 5.97
CA SER A 199 7.50 9.80 4.73
C SER A 199 6.08 9.99 4.23
N TYR A 200 5.84 11.08 3.52
CA TYR A 200 4.53 11.51 3.07
C TYR A 200 4.63 11.94 1.61
N ARG A 201 3.60 11.57 0.83
CA ARG A 201 3.45 12.12 -0.53
C ARG A 201 3.19 13.61 -0.44
N LEU A 202 3.66 14.32 -1.46
CA LEU A 202 3.43 15.75 -1.61
C LEU A 202 2.41 15.99 -2.71
N LYS A 203 1.64 17.07 -2.58
CA LYS A 203 0.79 17.60 -3.64
C LYS A 203 0.96 19.10 -3.80
N GLU A 204 0.79 19.58 -5.03
CA GLU A 204 0.72 21.00 -5.38
C GLU A 204 -0.45 21.17 -6.35
N ASP A 205 -1.28 22.20 -6.18
CA ASP A 205 -2.50 22.41 -6.98
C ASP A 205 -3.41 21.17 -7.07
N ASN A 206 -3.55 20.43 -5.96
CA ASN A 206 -4.28 19.15 -5.87
C ASN A 206 -3.73 18.02 -6.77
N LYS A 207 -2.52 18.14 -7.31
CA LYS A 207 -1.83 17.09 -8.07
C LYS A 207 -0.73 16.48 -7.24
N LEU A 208 -0.66 15.16 -7.21
CA LEU A 208 0.43 14.44 -6.55
C LEU A 208 1.76 14.71 -7.25
N LEU A 209 2.82 14.87 -6.47
CA LEU A 209 4.17 14.90 -6.96
C LEU A 209 4.75 13.48 -6.92
N ASP A 210 5.08 12.93 -8.08
CA ASP A 210 5.54 11.55 -8.20
C ASP A 210 7.00 11.36 -7.76
N LYS A 211 7.80 12.44 -7.81
CA LYS A 211 9.25 12.38 -7.61
C LYS A 211 9.69 12.84 -6.22
N GLU A 212 8.87 13.57 -5.49
CA GLU A 212 9.26 14.21 -4.25
C GLU A 212 8.36 13.77 -3.10
N ILE A 213 8.97 13.56 -1.95
CA ILE A 213 8.28 13.20 -0.71
C ILE A 213 8.84 14.01 0.44
N LEU A 214 7.99 14.35 1.41
CA LEU A 214 8.42 14.84 2.70
C LEU A 214 8.90 13.64 3.53
N THR A 215 10.10 13.72 4.09
CA THR A 215 10.69 12.66 4.90
C THR A 215 11.12 13.22 6.25
N ILE A 216 10.74 12.50 7.31
CA ILE A 216 11.02 12.82 8.70
C ILE A 216 11.81 11.67 9.30
N SER A 217 13.04 11.93 9.74
CA SER A 217 13.86 10.97 10.49
C SER A 217 13.61 11.15 11.98
N ILE A 218 13.53 10.04 12.71
CA ILE A 218 13.17 9.99 14.12
C ILE A 218 14.26 9.21 14.86
N VAL A 219 14.70 9.73 16.01
CA VAL A 219 15.65 9.09 16.94
C VAL A 219 15.15 9.36 18.35
N ASP A 220 15.11 8.32 19.19
CA ASP A 220 14.63 8.42 20.58
C ASP A 220 13.26 9.13 20.71
N ASN A 221 12.32 8.75 19.83
CA ASN A 221 10.98 9.35 19.71
C ASN A 221 10.95 10.85 19.38
N LYS A 222 12.08 11.43 18.98
CA LYS A 222 12.20 12.84 18.61
C LYS A 222 12.51 13.01 17.14
N ILE A 223 11.97 14.06 16.57
CA ILE A 223 12.23 14.46 15.19
C ILE A 223 13.70 14.88 15.09
N LYS A 224 14.49 14.14 14.33
CA LYS A 224 15.90 14.44 14.07
C LYS A 224 16.08 15.33 12.85
N SER A 225 15.32 15.07 11.78
CA SER A 225 15.38 15.87 10.56
C SER A 225 14.06 15.83 9.81
N ILE A 226 13.74 16.92 9.13
CA ILE A 226 12.60 17.05 8.23
C ILE A 226 13.13 17.60 6.90
N LYS A 227 12.82 16.93 5.80
CA LYS A 227 13.34 17.33 4.47
C LYS A 227 12.48 16.77 3.34
N THR A 228 12.34 17.56 2.27
CA THR A 228 11.87 17.05 0.99
C THR A 228 13.02 16.36 0.28
N ILE A 229 12.79 15.16 -0.24
CA ILE A 229 13.78 14.38 -0.97
C ILE A 229 13.16 13.76 -2.23
N GLU A 230 14.01 13.34 -3.15
CA GLU A 230 13.59 12.43 -4.23
C GLU A 230 13.10 11.09 -3.64
N SER A 231 11.96 10.60 -4.12
CA SER A 231 11.26 9.44 -3.56
C SER A 231 12.09 8.15 -3.64
N ASP A 232 12.94 8.01 -4.66
CA ASP A 232 13.85 6.88 -4.85
C ASP A 232 15.01 6.87 -3.82
N LYS A 233 15.31 8.00 -3.16
CA LYS A 233 16.36 8.13 -2.14
C LYS A 233 15.90 7.76 -0.73
N VAL A 234 14.63 7.45 -0.50
CA VAL A 234 14.09 7.16 0.85
C VAL A 234 14.84 6.03 1.56
N VAL A 235 15.24 4.98 0.83
CA VAL A 235 15.99 3.84 1.39
C VAL A 235 17.37 4.27 1.89
N LYS A 236 18.00 5.27 1.27
CA LYS A 236 19.28 5.82 1.74
C LYS A 236 19.09 6.55 3.08
N ILE A 237 17.98 7.29 3.24
CA ILE A 237 17.66 7.95 4.51
C ILE A 237 17.42 6.91 5.61
N ILE A 238 16.66 5.86 5.30
CA ILE A 238 16.41 4.75 6.22
C ILE A 238 17.73 4.11 6.68
N LYS A 239 18.66 3.83 5.76
CA LYS A 239 19.99 3.32 6.14
C LYS A 239 20.75 4.26 7.06
N GLY A 240 20.74 5.56 6.74
CA GLY A 240 21.43 6.57 7.54
C GLY A 240 20.91 6.59 8.97
N ALA A 241 19.59 6.52 9.15
CA ALA A 241 18.94 6.53 10.46
C ALA A 241 19.23 5.28 11.32
N LEU A 242 19.76 4.20 10.74
CA LEU A 242 20.13 2.96 11.47
C LEU A 242 21.63 2.87 11.80
N LEU A 243 22.45 3.76 11.25
CA LEU A 243 23.92 3.74 11.40
C LEU A 243 24.43 4.81 12.37
N GLU A 244 23.53 5.64 12.89
CA GLU A 244 23.78 6.71 13.87
C GLU A 244 23.34 6.26 15.25
#